data_AF-A0A822GBG0-F1
#
_entry.id   AF-A0A822GBG0-F1
#
_cell.length_a   1.000
_cell.length_b   1.000
_cell.length_c   1.000
_cell.angle_alpha   90.00
_cell.angle_beta   90.00
_cell.angle_gamma   90.00
#
_symmetry.space_group_name_H-M   'P 1'
#
loop_
_entity.id
_entity.type
_entity.pdbx_description
1 polymer ?
#
loop_
_entity_poly.entity_id
_entity_poly.type
_entity_poly.pdbx_seq_one_letter_code
_entity_poly.pdbx_strand_id
1 'polypeptide(L)'
;EMGIRCIDSSVAGLGGCPYAKGATGNVATEDVLYLLHGLGYETGIDLNRLIDVSQFITNILKRDNMSKRKMTSKIVEFPLLNPWQHFTIYGTHNRYIVVAMNKNRSKCRILKIDRMDQKELTITEDQHEYSHVELRQLLGTIEVSNSRVGGFSKTIHCYGIIGFIKFLEGYYMIVITRRSQVARIGYHRIYKIEETAMLTITNEDIKKIHPDESKYLRALQNLDLTNGFYFSYTYDLTHTLQYNFIEQNREKNNFNNENLCWGTRYQPTWKYVWNEYLVEPIRSQVHPRWLLFIINGI
;
A
#
# COMPACT_ATOMS: atom_id res chain seq x y z
N GLU A 1 -40.14 -26.41 21.14
CA GLU A 1 -39.63 -25.01 21.16
C GLU A 1 -40.72 -24.08 21.69
N MET A 2 -40.42 -23.16 22.61
CA MET A 2 -41.42 -22.34 23.33
C MET A 2 -41.86 -21.06 22.57
N GLY A 3 -41.57 -20.95 21.26
CA GLY A 3 -42.11 -19.88 20.41
C GLY A 3 -41.65 -18.44 20.71
N ILE A 4 -40.58 -18.25 21.50
CA ILE A 4 -40.06 -16.92 21.84
C ILE A 4 -39.54 -16.23 20.56
N ARG A 5 -39.98 -15.00 20.31
CA ARG A 5 -39.60 -14.19 19.12
C ARG A 5 -39.04 -12.81 19.46
N CYS A 6 -39.10 -12.41 20.73
CA CYS A 6 -38.65 -11.09 21.19
C CYS A 6 -37.63 -11.28 22.33
N ILE A 7 -36.54 -10.51 22.28
CA ILE A 7 -35.48 -10.53 23.29
C ILE A 7 -35.06 -9.08 23.55
N ASP A 8 -35.21 -8.64 24.80
CA ASP A 8 -34.71 -7.34 25.24
C ASP A 8 -33.21 -7.41 25.49
N SER A 9 -32.48 -6.49 24.87
CA SER A 9 -31.02 -6.39 24.98
C SER A 9 -30.57 -4.94 24.75
N SER A 10 -29.29 -4.68 24.94
CA SER A 10 -28.71 -3.35 24.69
C SER A 10 -27.37 -3.45 23.97
N VAL A 11 -27.13 -2.53 23.03
CA VAL A 11 -25.86 -2.40 22.31
C VAL A 11 -24.71 -2.26 23.29
N ALA A 12 -23.61 -2.99 23.10
CA ALA A 12 -22.44 -3.04 23.98
C ALA A 12 -22.71 -3.49 25.43
N GLY A 13 -23.92 -3.98 25.73
CA GLY A 13 -24.40 -4.16 27.10
C GLY A 13 -24.65 -2.83 27.82
N LEU A 14 -24.98 -1.76 27.07
CA LEU A 14 -25.33 -0.44 27.59
C LEU A 14 -26.66 -0.49 28.34
N GLY A 15 -26.55 -0.71 29.64
CA GLY A 15 -27.66 -0.62 30.56
C GLY A 15 -27.11 -0.86 31.94
N GLY A 16 -27.67 -0.20 32.94
CA GLY A 16 -27.29 -0.37 34.32
C GLY A 16 -28.33 0.31 35.18
N CYS A 17 -28.66 -0.27 36.33
CA CYS A 17 -29.60 0.35 37.24
C CYS A 17 -28.94 1.59 37.87
N PRO A 18 -29.47 2.81 37.68
CA PRO A 18 -28.88 4.03 38.28
C PRO A 18 -28.95 4.02 39.81
N TYR A 19 -29.75 3.13 40.39
CA TYR A 19 -29.96 2.99 41.83
C TYR A 19 -29.03 1.96 42.50
N ALA A 20 -28.41 1.05 41.74
CA ALA A 20 -27.59 -0.04 42.29
C ALA A 20 -26.19 -0.05 41.65
N LYS A 21 -25.20 0.47 42.39
CA LYS A 21 -23.78 0.40 41.99
C LYS A 21 -23.35 -1.08 41.90
N GLY A 22 -23.05 -1.55 40.68
CA GLY A 22 -22.57 -2.91 40.42
C GLY A 22 -23.60 -3.87 39.83
N ALA A 23 -24.85 -3.43 39.58
CA ALA A 23 -25.79 -4.25 38.83
C ALA A 23 -25.25 -4.52 37.41
N THR A 24 -25.08 -5.79 37.05
CA THR A 24 -24.74 -6.21 35.69
C THR A 24 -25.81 -5.71 34.74
N GLY A 25 -25.40 -4.97 33.71
CA GLY A 25 -26.29 -4.38 32.73
C GLY A 25 -27.17 -5.36 31.97
N ASN A 26 -27.98 -4.82 31.05
CA ASN A 26 -28.71 -5.63 30.09
C ASN A 26 -27.73 -6.49 29.27
N VAL A 27 -28.20 -7.66 28.83
CA VAL A 27 -27.43 -8.53 27.95
C VAL A 27 -27.04 -7.77 26.69
N ALA A 28 -25.79 -7.94 26.25
CA ALA A 28 -25.27 -7.29 25.06
C ALA A 28 -25.97 -7.85 23.79
N THR A 29 -26.52 -6.97 22.96
CA THR A 29 -27.23 -7.37 21.73
C THR A 29 -26.34 -8.20 20.79
N GLU A 30 -25.04 -7.93 20.78
CA GLU A 30 -24.05 -8.66 19.98
C GLU A 30 -23.90 -10.11 20.44
N ASP A 31 -23.94 -10.36 21.75
CA ASP A 31 -23.85 -11.71 22.31
C ASP A 31 -25.12 -12.52 21.99
N VAL A 32 -26.29 -11.87 22.04
CA VAL A 32 -27.58 -12.47 21.68
C VAL A 32 -27.62 -12.82 20.19
N LEU A 33 -27.25 -11.88 19.32
CA LEU A 33 -27.24 -12.11 17.87
C LEU A 33 -26.26 -13.20 17.46
N TYR A 34 -25.05 -13.20 18.04
CA TYR A 34 -24.07 -14.25 17.77
C TYR A 34 -24.62 -15.65 18.12
N LEU A 35 -25.30 -15.77 19.26
CA LEU A 35 -25.93 -17.03 19.66
C LEU A 35 -27.03 -17.44 18.67
N LEU A 36 -27.93 -16.52 18.31
CA LEU A 36 -29.03 -16.82 17.40
C LEU A 36 -28.54 -17.21 16.01
N HIS A 37 -27.54 -16.51 15.46
CA HIS A 37 -26.90 -16.87 14.19
C HIS A 37 -26.20 -18.23 14.28
N GLY A 38 -25.50 -18.52 15.39
CA GLY A 38 -24.86 -19.81 15.63
C GLY A 38 -25.84 -20.99 15.75
N LEU A 39 -27.09 -20.71 16.10
CA LEU A 39 -28.19 -21.68 16.13
C LEU A 39 -28.95 -21.76 14.79
N GLY A 40 -28.54 -20.99 13.78
CA GLY A 40 -29.14 -21.00 12.44
C GLY A 40 -30.37 -20.11 12.27
N TYR A 41 -30.67 -19.22 13.22
CA TYR A 41 -31.79 -18.29 13.10
C TYR A 41 -31.41 -17.04 12.31
N GLU A 42 -32.24 -16.68 11.33
CA GLU A 42 -32.12 -15.43 10.59
C GLU A 42 -32.77 -14.28 11.37
N THR A 43 -31.98 -13.24 11.64
CA THR A 43 -32.44 -12.07 12.41
C THR A 43 -32.54 -10.79 11.58
N GLY A 44 -32.02 -10.79 10.34
CA GLY A 44 -31.95 -9.61 9.48
C GLY A 44 -30.96 -8.53 9.94
N ILE A 45 -30.20 -8.76 11.01
CA ILE A 45 -29.24 -7.80 11.58
C ILE A 45 -27.82 -8.25 11.29
N ASP A 46 -27.02 -7.38 10.67
CA ASP A 46 -25.59 -7.60 10.42
C ASP A 46 -24.79 -7.43 11.73
N LEU A 47 -24.26 -8.55 12.23
CA LEU A 47 -23.51 -8.59 13.48
C LEU A 47 -22.24 -7.72 13.44
N ASN A 48 -21.56 -7.61 12.29
CA ASN A 48 -20.34 -6.82 12.18
C ASN A 48 -20.64 -5.32 12.26
N ARG A 49 -21.69 -4.87 11.55
CA ARG A 49 -22.15 -3.48 11.65
C ARG A 49 -22.60 -3.14 13.07
N LEU A 50 -23.24 -4.08 13.76
CA LEU A 50 -23.63 -3.86 15.16
C LEU A 50 -22.42 -3.69 16.08
N ILE A 51 -21.35 -4.48 15.88
CA ILE A 51 -20.10 -4.34 16.62
C ILE A 51 -19.44 -2.97 16.37
N ASP A 52 -19.53 -2.42 15.15
CA ASP A 52 -19.02 -1.08 14.85
C ASP A 52 -19.80 0.02 15.60
N VAL A 53 -21.14 -0.09 15.60
CA VAL A 53 -22.01 0.82 16.36
C VAL A 53 -21.73 0.74 17.85
N SER A 54 -21.53 -0.47 18.37
CA SER A 54 -21.13 -0.78 19.74
C SER A 54 -19.87 -0.02 20.15
N GLN A 55 -18.84 -0.05 19.31
CA GLN A 55 -17.58 0.65 19.57
C GLN A 55 -17.72 2.16 19.50
N PHE A 56 -18.45 2.65 18.49
CA PHE A 56 -18.71 4.08 18.33
C PHE A 56 -19.34 4.67 19.58
N ILE A 57 -20.40 4.04 20.10
CA ILE A 57 -21.11 4.56 21.26
C ILE A 57 -20.29 4.43 22.56
N THR A 58 -19.52 3.35 22.74
CA THR A 58 -18.64 3.19 23.91
C THR A 58 -17.53 4.23 23.95
N ASN A 59 -16.99 4.62 22.78
CA ASN A 59 -15.97 5.66 22.67
C ASN A 59 -16.51 7.03 23.05
N ILE A 60 -17.75 7.36 22.64
CA ILE A 60 -18.42 8.60 23.04
C ILE A 60 -18.68 8.63 24.54
N LEU A 61 -19.19 7.52 25.09
CA LEU A 61 -19.54 7.40 26.50
C LEU A 61 -18.33 7.23 27.43
N LYS A 62 -17.13 7.04 26.87
CA LYS A 62 -15.89 6.71 27.60
C LYS A 62 -16.08 5.56 28.59
N ARG A 63 -16.79 4.51 28.14
CA ARG A 63 -17.07 3.30 28.90
C ARG A 63 -16.59 2.08 28.14
N ASP A 64 -16.20 1.05 28.87
CA ASP A 64 -15.80 -0.21 28.24
C ASP A 64 -17.02 -0.95 27.67
N ASN A 65 -16.82 -1.59 26.52
CA ASN A 65 -17.80 -2.50 25.96
C ASN A 65 -17.93 -3.74 26.86
N MET A 66 -19.14 -4.12 27.25
CA MET A 66 -19.38 -5.27 28.15
C MET A 66 -19.64 -6.57 27.38
N SER A 67 -19.83 -6.51 26.07
CA SER A 67 -20.01 -7.67 25.20
C SER A 67 -18.78 -8.59 25.23
N LYS A 68 -19.00 -9.91 25.21
CA LYS A 68 -17.92 -10.89 24.96
C LYS A 68 -17.49 -10.88 23.50
N ARG A 69 -18.37 -10.41 22.60
CA ARG A 69 -18.07 -10.07 21.20
C ARG A 69 -17.61 -8.62 21.08
N LYS A 70 -16.45 -8.33 21.64
CA LYS A 70 -15.68 -7.14 21.26
C LYS A 70 -15.11 -7.40 19.87
N MET A 71 -14.64 -6.35 19.17
CA MET A 71 -13.54 -6.62 18.24
C MET A 71 -12.49 -7.32 19.08
N THR A 72 -12.30 -8.62 18.85
CA THR A 72 -11.00 -9.19 19.12
C THR A 72 -10.06 -8.28 18.37
N SER A 73 -8.93 -7.91 18.96
CA SER A 73 -7.84 -7.29 18.20
C SER A 73 -7.27 -8.25 17.14
N LYS A 74 -8.08 -9.15 16.56
CA LYS A 74 -8.17 -9.19 15.12
C LYS A 74 -8.61 -7.80 14.68
N ILE A 75 -7.60 -6.95 14.51
CA ILE A 75 -7.54 -6.02 13.38
C ILE A 75 -8.46 -6.66 12.35
N VAL A 76 -9.61 -6.04 12.08
CA VAL A 76 -10.24 -6.29 10.80
C VAL A 76 -9.15 -5.80 9.87
N GLU A 77 -8.26 -6.73 9.52
CA GLU A 77 -7.61 -6.74 8.25
C GLU A 77 -8.82 -6.86 7.33
N PHE A 78 -9.46 -5.71 7.07
CA PHE A 78 -9.57 -5.24 5.72
C PHE A 78 -8.34 -5.84 5.03
N PRO A 79 -8.47 -6.58 3.93
CA PRO A 79 -7.31 -7.00 3.18
C PRO A 79 -6.78 -5.70 2.56
N LEU A 80 -6.23 -4.86 3.42
CA LEU A 80 -5.56 -3.62 3.19
C LEU A 80 -4.43 -4.15 2.36
N LEU A 81 -4.45 -3.77 1.09
CA LEU A 81 -3.27 -3.55 0.29
C LEU A 81 -2.02 -3.78 1.15
N ASN A 82 -1.26 -4.81 0.84
CA ASN A 82 0.05 -4.98 1.44
C ASN A 82 1.07 -4.36 0.48
N PRO A 83 1.07 -3.03 0.29
CA PRO A 83 1.87 -2.41 -0.73
C PRO A 83 3.34 -2.66 -0.42
N TRP A 84 4.13 -2.66 -1.48
CA TRP A 84 5.57 -2.61 -1.34
C TRP A 84 5.95 -1.23 -0.77
N GLN A 85 6.69 -1.23 0.34
CA GLN A 85 7.08 -0.01 1.06
C GLN A 85 8.59 0.15 1.17
N HIS A 86 9.34 -0.94 1.05
CA HIS A 86 10.79 -0.95 1.11
C HIS A 86 11.32 -1.58 -0.16
N PHE A 87 12.21 -0.88 -0.84
CA PHE A 87 12.79 -1.31 -2.09
C PHE A 87 14.30 -1.34 -1.93
N THR A 88 14.94 -2.37 -2.47
CA THR A 88 16.39 -2.44 -2.57
C THR A 88 16.76 -2.75 -4.01
N ILE A 89 17.57 -1.89 -4.60
CA ILE A 89 17.98 -1.96 -6.00
C ILE A 89 19.41 -2.44 -6.04
N TYR A 90 19.63 -3.60 -6.65
CA TYR A 90 20.93 -4.19 -6.87
C TYR A 90 21.32 -4.02 -8.34
N GLY A 91 22.45 -3.35 -8.60
CA GLY A 91 22.99 -3.18 -9.94
C GLY A 91 24.00 -4.26 -10.29
N THR A 92 23.73 -5.02 -11.35
CA THR A 92 24.73 -5.85 -12.03
C THR A 92 25.14 -5.18 -13.34
N HIS A 93 26.11 -5.75 -14.06
CA HIS A 93 26.56 -5.24 -15.36
C HIS A 93 25.39 -5.11 -16.37
N ASN A 94 24.53 -6.13 -16.44
CA ASN A 94 23.48 -6.18 -17.48
C ASN A 94 22.08 -5.82 -16.97
N ARG A 95 21.84 -5.84 -15.65
CA ARG A 95 20.48 -5.70 -15.11
C ARG A 95 20.45 -4.93 -13.80
N TYR A 96 19.33 -4.23 -13.54
CA TYR A 96 18.95 -3.87 -12.18
C TYR A 96 17.96 -4.90 -11.64
N ILE A 97 18.20 -5.37 -10.42
CA ILE A 97 17.30 -6.25 -9.69
C ILE A 97 16.70 -5.42 -8.55
N VAL A 98 15.42 -5.12 -8.67
CA VAL A 98 14.65 -4.39 -7.68
C VAL A 98 13.91 -5.39 -6.81
N VAL A 99 14.26 -5.44 -5.54
CA VAL A 99 13.56 -6.23 -4.53
C VAL A 99 12.59 -5.32 -3.79
N ALA A 100 11.31 -5.58 -3.93
CA ALA A 100 10.24 -4.93 -3.20
C ALA A 100 9.83 -5.77 -1.99
N MET A 101 9.72 -5.13 -0.83
CA MET A 101 9.31 -5.76 0.42
C MET A 101 8.11 -5.02 0.99
N ASN A 102 7.22 -5.79 1.61
CA ASN A 102 6.09 -5.24 2.32
C ASN A 102 6.51 -4.56 3.63
N LYS A 103 5.56 -3.91 4.32
CA LYS A 103 5.83 -3.18 5.57
C LYS A 103 6.52 -4.04 6.63
N ASN A 104 6.09 -5.29 6.77
CA ASN A 104 6.62 -6.21 7.79
C ASN A 104 7.86 -6.99 7.31
N ARG A 105 8.33 -6.74 6.07
CA ARG A 105 9.42 -7.47 5.40
C ARG A 105 9.25 -8.99 5.39
N SER A 106 8.00 -9.46 5.47
CA SER A 106 7.66 -10.88 5.47
C SER A 106 7.51 -11.45 4.06
N LYS A 107 7.09 -10.61 3.12
CA LYS A 107 6.90 -10.96 1.71
C LYS A 107 7.73 -10.04 0.85
N CYS A 108 8.33 -10.60 -0.19
CA CYS A 108 9.04 -9.82 -1.18
C CYS A 108 8.78 -10.29 -2.61
N ARG A 109 8.95 -9.37 -3.55
CA ARG A 109 8.80 -9.61 -4.98
C ARG A 109 9.96 -8.95 -5.72
N ILE A 110 10.31 -9.53 -6.85
CA ILE A 110 11.46 -9.10 -7.63
C ILE A 110 11.00 -8.53 -8.97
N LEU A 111 11.61 -7.43 -9.36
CA LEU A 111 11.47 -6.81 -10.66
C LEU A 111 12.85 -6.66 -11.27
N LYS A 112 13.01 -7.10 -12.52
CA LYS A 112 14.28 -7.09 -13.25
C LYS A 112 14.17 -6.07 -14.38
N ILE A 113 15.10 -5.13 -14.41
CA ILE A 113 15.19 -4.08 -15.44
C ILE A 113 16.44 -4.38 -16.26
N ASP A 114 16.30 -4.41 -17.58
CA ASP A 114 17.43 -4.59 -18.47
C ASP A 114 18.26 -3.29 -18.60
N ARG A 115 19.60 -3.43 -18.65
CA ARG A 115 20.55 -2.30 -18.77
C ARG A 115 21.28 -2.28 -20.11
N MET A 116 21.06 -3.28 -20.96
CA MET A 116 21.76 -3.46 -22.23
C MET A 116 21.11 -2.68 -23.38
N ASP A 117 19.79 -2.47 -23.32
CA ASP A 117 19.08 -1.64 -24.29
C ASP A 117 19.09 -0.15 -23.88
N GLN A 118 19.49 0.71 -24.81
CA GLN A 118 19.47 2.17 -24.64
C GLN A 118 18.15 2.80 -25.12
N LYS A 119 17.42 2.13 -26.02
CA LYS A 119 16.25 2.69 -26.71
C LYS A 119 14.95 2.36 -26.01
N GLU A 120 14.80 1.14 -25.51
CA GLU A 120 13.56 0.66 -24.91
C GLU A 120 13.77 0.26 -23.44
N LEU A 121 12.74 0.49 -22.63
CA LEU A 121 12.72 0.12 -21.22
C LEU A 121 12.02 -1.23 -21.08
N THR A 122 12.81 -2.30 -20.94
CA THR A 122 12.29 -3.65 -20.73
C THR A 122 12.30 -3.98 -19.24
N ILE A 123 11.11 -4.18 -18.67
CA ILE A 123 10.94 -4.59 -17.29
C ILE A 123 10.23 -5.93 -17.23
N THR A 124 10.75 -6.83 -16.40
CA THR A 124 10.16 -8.15 -16.16
C THR A 124 9.89 -8.32 -14.67
N GLU A 125 8.62 -8.50 -14.32
CA GLU A 125 8.19 -8.79 -12.95
C GLU A 125 8.20 -10.30 -12.71
N ASP A 126 8.80 -10.72 -11.61
CA ASP A 126 8.70 -12.10 -11.16
C ASP A 126 7.35 -12.35 -10.49
N GLN A 127 6.60 -13.35 -10.97
CA GLN A 127 5.29 -13.63 -10.43
C GLN A 127 5.35 -14.25 -9.03
N HIS A 128 6.49 -14.79 -8.62
CA HIS A 128 6.66 -15.46 -7.33
C HIS A 128 6.83 -14.48 -6.16
N GLU A 129 6.12 -14.73 -5.05
CA GLU A 129 6.37 -14.05 -3.77
C GLU A 129 7.38 -14.86 -2.95
N TYR A 130 8.55 -14.28 -2.68
CA TYR A 130 9.63 -14.93 -1.95
C TYR A 130 9.55 -14.66 -0.45
N SER A 131 9.98 -15.66 0.34
CA SER A 131 10.36 -15.47 1.74
C SER A 131 11.75 -14.82 1.87
N HIS A 132 12.06 -14.32 3.06
CA HIS A 132 13.37 -13.71 3.34
C HIS A 132 14.53 -14.71 3.16
N VAL A 133 14.32 -16.00 3.46
CA VAL A 133 15.35 -17.04 3.34
C VAL A 133 15.65 -17.34 1.87
N GLU A 134 14.61 -17.54 1.07
CA GLU A 134 14.72 -17.80 -0.37
C GLU A 134 15.35 -16.63 -1.10
N LEU A 135 14.96 -15.39 -0.76
CA LEU A 135 15.53 -14.19 -1.34
C LEU A 135 17.04 -14.13 -1.09
N ARG A 136 17.48 -14.42 0.14
CA ARG A 136 18.91 -14.37 0.48
C ARG A 136 19.71 -15.41 -0.31
N GLN A 137 19.16 -16.60 -0.50
CA GLN A 137 19.80 -17.65 -1.31
C GLN A 137 19.85 -17.27 -2.80
N LEU A 138 18.78 -16.68 -3.33
CA LEU A 138 18.70 -16.23 -4.71
C LEU A 138 19.69 -15.09 -4.97
N LEU A 139 19.73 -14.08 -4.10
CA LEU A 139 20.70 -12.99 -4.20
C LEU A 139 22.14 -13.49 -4.09
N GLY A 140 22.42 -14.44 -3.18
CA GLY A 140 23.75 -15.05 -3.06
C GLY A 140 24.16 -15.81 -4.33
N THR A 141 23.24 -16.55 -4.95
CA THR A 141 23.49 -17.24 -6.23
C THR A 141 23.78 -16.24 -7.35
N ILE A 142 23.03 -15.14 -7.40
CA ILE A 142 23.24 -14.08 -8.40
C ILE A 142 24.57 -13.38 -8.17
N GLU A 143 24.96 -13.12 -6.93
CA GLU A 143 26.24 -12.49 -6.61
C GLU A 143 27.41 -13.38 -7.02
N VAL A 144 27.35 -14.68 -6.69
CA VAL A 144 28.39 -15.65 -7.08
C VAL A 144 28.49 -15.78 -8.60
N SER A 145 27.36 -15.84 -9.32
CA SER A 145 27.38 -15.90 -10.78
C SER A 145 27.95 -14.64 -11.44
N ASN A 146 27.73 -13.46 -10.84
CA ASN A 146 28.25 -12.19 -11.34
C ASN A 146 29.61 -11.81 -10.73
N SER A 147 30.21 -12.65 -9.88
CA SER A 147 31.48 -12.37 -9.21
C SER A 147 32.61 -12.03 -10.19
N ARG A 148 32.64 -12.68 -11.36
CA ARG A 148 33.60 -12.42 -12.45
C ARG A 148 33.47 -11.03 -13.07
N VAL A 149 32.32 -10.38 -12.91
CA VAL A 149 32.00 -9.04 -13.47
C VAL A 149 31.83 -8.01 -12.34
N GLY A 150 32.39 -8.28 -11.16
CA GLY A 150 32.36 -7.36 -10.01
C GLY A 150 31.17 -7.51 -9.07
N GLY A 151 30.35 -8.56 -9.21
CA GLY A 151 29.22 -8.83 -8.32
C GLY A 151 28.14 -7.75 -8.40
N PHE A 152 27.57 -7.38 -7.24
CA PHE A 152 26.66 -6.24 -7.15
C PHE A 152 27.44 -4.93 -7.09
N SER A 153 27.45 -4.20 -8.21
CA SER A 153 28.18 -2.93 -8.37
C SER A 153 27.63 -1.78 -7.51
N LYS A 154 26.31 -1.74 -7.29
CA LYS A 154 25.62 -0.69 -6.51
C LYS A 154 24.42 -1.28 -5.80
N THR A 155 24.25 -0.94 -4.52
CA THR A 155 23.07 -1.29 -3.73
C THR A 155 22.45 -0.02 -3.19
N ILE A 156 21.19 0.25 -3.55
CA ILE A 156 20.46 1.45 -3.13
C ILE A 156 19.18 1.04 -2.43
N HIS A 157 18.99 1.55 -1.22
CA HIS A 157 17.75 1.40 -0.48
C HIS A 157 16.85 2.60 -0.75
N CYS A 158 15.59 2.33 -1.09
CA CYS A 158 14.60 3.35 -1.37
C CYS A 158 13.22 2.93 -0.87
N TYR A 159 12.29 3.88 -0.89
CA TYR A 159 10.94 3.76 -0.36
C TYR A 159 9.86 3.78 -1.44
N GLY A 160 10.26 3.92 -2.70
CA GLY A 160 9.38 3.93 -3.85
C GLY A 160 10.11 4.34 -5.11
N ILE A 161 9.59 3.92 -6.25
CA ILE A 161 10.02 4.37 -7.57
C ILE A 161 9.02 5.44 -8.00
N ILE A 162 9.50 6.65 -8.27
CA ILE A 162 8.67 7.75 -8.79
C ILE A 162 8.34 7.50 -10.25
N GLY A 163 9.31 7.00 -11.01
CA GLY A 163 9.11 6.59 -12.39
C GLY A 163 10.39 6.65 -13.20
N PHE A 164 10.21 6.68 -14.51
CA PHE A 164 11.23 6.52 -15.53
C PHE A 164 11.14 7.66 -16.53
N ILE A 165 12.27 8.24 -16.90
CA ILE A 165 12.35 9.30 -17.89
C ILE A 165 13.46 9.01 -18.89
N LYS A 166 13.19 9.24 -20.17
CA LYS A 166 14.19 9.09 -21.23
C LYS A 166 14.76 10.45 -21.61
N PHE A 167 16.08 10.57 -21.52
CA PHE A 167 16.83 11.68 -22.08
C PHE A 167 17.61 11.21 -23.31
N LEU A 168 18.64 11.95 -23.71
CA LEU A 168 19.39 11.68 -24.94
C LEU A 168 20.33 10.49 -24.76
N GLU A 169 20.89 10.31 -23.56
CA GLU A 169 21.81 9.21 -23.27
C GLU A 169 21.11 7.91 -22.86
N GLY A 170 19.80 7.94 -22.56
CA GLY A 170 19.03 6.75 -22.23
C GLY A 170 17.95 6.99 -21.16
N TYR A 171 17.48 5.90 -20.56
CA TYR A 171 16.51 5.97 -19.48
C TYR A 171 17.18 6.20 -18.12
N TYR A 172 16.51 7.01 -17.31
CA TYR A 172 16.82 7.27 -15.92
C TYR A 172 15.64 6.82 -15.05
N MET A 173 15.97 6.24 -13.90
CA MET A 173 15.02 5.84 -12.89
C MET A 173 15.12 6.80 -11.70
N ILE A 174 13.99 7.36 -11.29
CA ILE A 174 13.91 8.29 -10.16
C ILE A 174 13.28 7.56 -8.97
N VAL A 175 13.96 7.59 -7.82
CA VAL A 175 13.56 6.84 -6.63
C VAL A 175 13.57 7.73 -5.39
N ILE A 176 12.72 7.39 -4.42
CA ILE A 176 12.62 8.08 -3.12
C ILE A 176 13.60 7.43 -2.16
N THR A 177 14.70 8.09 -1.82
CA THR A 177 15.70 7.56 -0.86
C THR A 177 15.31 7.88 0.58
N ARG A 178 14.59 8.99 0.81
CA ARG A 178 14.13 9.40 2.13
C ARG A 178 12.73 9.97 2.11
N ARG A 179 11.99 9.70 3.18
CA ARG A 179 10.63 10.20 3.39
C ARG A 179 10.37 10.44 4.87
N SER A 180 9.50 11.39 5.17
CA SER A 180 9.00 11.63 6.53
C SER A 180 7.48 11.40 6.56
N GLN A 181 6.96 10.94 7.70
CA GLN A 181 5.51 10.86 7.89
C GLN A 181 5.01 12.22 8.38
N VAL A 182 4.13 12.85 7.60
CA VAL A 182 3.63 14.21 7.91
C VAL A 182 2.20 14.23 8.44
N ALA A 183 1.40 13.23 8.09
CA ALA A 183 0.00 13.16 8.52
C ALA A 183 -0.52 11.73 8.56
N ARG A 184 -1.70 11.57 9.17
CA ARG A 184 -2.42 10.30 9.26
C ARG A 184 -3.92 10.53 9.13
N ILE A 185 -4.55 9.83 8.19
CA ILE A 185 -6.02 9.80 8.02
C ILE A 185 -6.47 8.38 8.39
N GLY A 186 -7.12 8.23 9.54
CA GLY A 186 -7.45 6.90 10.09
C GLY A 186 -6.21 6.03 10.25
N TYR A 187 -6.14 4.91 9.53
CA TYR A 187 -4.99 4.01 9.51
C TYR A 187 -3.97 4.32 8.41
N HIS A 188 -4.31 5.22 7.50
CA HIS A 188 -3.49 5.59 6.35
C HIS A 188 -2.46 6.64 6.73
N ARG A 189 -1.21 6.39 6.34
CA ARG A 189 -0.09 7.30 6.60
C ARG A 189 0.21 8.10 5.36
N ILE A 190 0.39 9.40 5.51
CA ILE A 190 0.81 10.31 4.44
C ILE A 190 2.26 10.66 4.66
N TYR A 191 3.03 10.56 3.59
CA TYR A 191 4.46 10.79 3.60
C TYR A 191 4.82 11.95 2.69
N LYS A 192 5.78 12.74 3.14
CA LYS A 192 6.47 13.74 2.33
C LYS A 192 7.77 13.14 1.80
N ILE A 193 8.09 13.45 0.55
CA ILE A 193 9.39 13.12 -0.05
C ILE A 193 10.44 14.07 0.53
N GLU A 194 11.49 13.51 1.16
CA GLU A 194 12.58 14.31 1.75
C GLU A 194 13.84 14.25 0.90
N GLU A 195 14.04 13.15 0.16
CA GLU A 195 15.22 12.97 -0.67
C GLU A 195 14.91 12.00 -1.82
N THR A 196 15.44 12.32 -2.99
CA THR A 196 15.33 11.51 -4.20
C THR A 196 16.69 11.24 -4.80
N ALA A 197 16.86 10.07 -5.40
CA ALA A 197 18.04 9.75 -6.20
C ALA A 197 17.61 9.42 -7.64
N MET A 198 18.49 9.74 -8.58
CA MET A 198 18.30 9.44 -10.00
C MET A 198 19.41 8.50 -10.45
N LEU A 199 19.01 7.41 -11.12
CA LEU A 199 19.90 6.32 -11.51
C LEU A 199 19.84 6.13 -13.03
N THR A 200 21.00 6.14 -13.69
CA THR A 200 21.11 5.79 -15.10
C THR A 200 20.86 4.29 -15.27
N ILE A 201 19.92 3.91 -16.15
CA ILE A 201 19.61 2.50 -16.39
C ILE A 201 20.64 1.90 -17.32
N THR A 202 20.90 2.57 -18.45
CA THR A 202 21.89 2.11 -19.43
C THR A 202 23.25 1.96 -18.79
N ASN A 203 23.91 0.84 -19.07
CA ASN A 203 25.25 0.56 -18.57
C ASN A 203 26.26 1.59 -19.11
N GLU A 204 27.21 1.99 -18.26
CA GLU A 204 28.22 3.01 -18.56
C GLU A 204 29.06 2.63 -19.79
N ASP A 205 29.31 1.33 -20.01
CA ASP A 205 30.11 0.82 -21.13
C ASP A 205 29.46 1.01 -22.51
N ILE A 206 28.12 1.03 -22.57
CA ILE A 206 27.33 1.12 -23.82
C ILE A 206 26.82 2.55 -24.04
N LYS A 207 26.89 3.36 -22.99
CA LYS A 207 26.30 4.70 -22.94
C LYS A 207 26.95 5.61 -23.97
N LYS A 208 26.16 6.05 -24.96
CA LYS A 208 26.59 7.08 -25.91
C LYS A 208 26.45 8.45 -25.25
N ILE A 209 27.57 9.15 -25.10
CA ILE A 209 27.63 10.47 -24.48
C ILE A 209 27.01 11.51 -25.43
N HIS A 210 26.15 12.37 -24.91
CA HIS A 210 25.55 13.47 -25.68
C HIS A 210 25.84 14.83 -25.00
N PRO A 211 26.35 15.84 -25.73
CA PRO A 211 26.75 17.12 -25.14
C PRO A 211 25.61 17.84 -24.40
N ASP A 212 24.39 17.77 -24.94
CA ASP A 212 23.22 18.43 -24.36
C ASP A 212 22.58 17.68 -23.19
N GLU A 213 23.01 16.46 -22.86
CA GLU A 213 22.40 15.69 -21.77
C GLU A 213 22.41 16.46 -20.44
N SER A 214 23.55 17.08 -20.14
CA SER A 214 23.73 17.84 -18.90
C SER A 214 22.72 18.98 -18.74
N LYS A 215 22.21 19.55 -19.85
CA LYS A 215 21.17 20.57 -19.85
C LYS A 215 19.83 20.02 -19.36
N TYR A 216 19.44 18.83 -19.83
CA TYR A 216 18.20 18.15 -19.41
C TYR A 216 18.28 17.71 -17.94
N LEU A 217 19.43 17.16 -17.53
CA LEU A 217 19.64 16.78 -16.13
C LEU A 217 19.52 17.98 -15.19
N ARG A 218 20.10 19.13 -15.53
CA ARG A 218 19.96 20.37 -14.75
C ARG A 218 18.52 20.88 -14.74
N ALA A 219 17.83 20.82 -15.88
CA ALA A 219 16.42 21.24 -15.96
C ALA A 219 15.53 20.39 -15.03
N LEU A 220 15.77 19.08 -14.96
CA LEU A 220 15.05 18.20 -14.03
C LEU A 220 15.47 18.44 -12.57
N GLN A 221 16.75 18.68 -12.28
CA GLN A 221 17.23 18.99 -10.93
C GLN A 221 16.64 20.28 -10.34
N ASN A 222 16.27 21.24 -11.21
CA ASN A 222 15.56 22.44 -10.77
C ASN A 222 14.13 22.15 -10.30
N LEU A 223 13.57 21.00 -10.70
CA LEU A 223 12.29 20.53 -10.20
C LEU A 223 12.54 19.84 -8.87
N ASP A 224 12.54 20.63 -7.80
CA ASP A 224 12.79 20.15 -6.45
C ASP A 224 11.66 19.22 -5.97
N LEU A 225 11.84 17.91 -6.16
CA LEU A 225 10.91 16.87 -5.71
C LEU A 225 10.82 16.74 -4.18
N THR A 226 11.66 17.44 -3.41
CA THR A 226 11.60 17.44 -1.95
C THR A 226 10.66 18.51 -1.40
N ASN A 227 10.30 19.49 -2.23
CA ASN A 227 9.41 20.57 -1.84
C ASN A 227 7.98 20.31 -2.32
N GLY A 228 7.07 20.06 -1.38
CA GLY A 228 5.64 20.00 -1.67
C GLY A 228 5.12 18.68 -2.24
N PHE A 229 5.92 17.62 -2.32
CA PHE A 229 5.45 16.32 -2.84
C PHE A 229 5.06 15.33 -1.75
N TYR A 230 3.86 14.75 -1.92
CA TYR A 230 3.26 13.84 -0.95
C TYR A 230 2.72 12.57 -1.60
N PHE A 231 2.73 11.48 -0.83
CA PHE A 231 2.16 10.21 -1.25
C PHE A 231 1.67 9.39 -0.05
N SER A 232 0.84 8.39 -0.33
CA SER A 232 0.51 7.35 0.63
C SER A 232 0.53 5.99 -0.04
N TYR A 233 0.99 4.97 0.67
CA TYR A 233 0.95 3.61 0.13
C TYR A 233 -0.42 2.96 0.27
N THR A 234 -1.28 3.44 1.16
CA THR A 234 -2.54 2.74 1.46
C THR A 234 -3.75 3.59 1.14
N TYR A 235 -3.56 4.85 0.75
CA TYR A 235 -4.63 5.79 0.48
C TYR A 235 -4.33 6.56 -0.79
N ASP A 236 -5.33 6.75 -1.64
CA ASP A 236 -5.18 7.55 -2.84
C ASP A 236 -5.40 9.03 -2.52
N LEU A 237 -4.32 9.80 -2.57
CA LEU A 237 -4.33 11.24 -2.33
C LEU A 237 -4.78 12.05 -3.56
N THR A 238 -4.89 11.41 -4.72
CA THR A 238 -5.33 12.08 -5.95
C THR A 238 -6.84 12.34 -5.92
N HIS A 239 -7.59 11.59 -5.11
CA HIS A 239 -9.02 11.76 -4.93
C HIS A 239 -9.37 12.51 -3.65
N THR A 240 -10.54 13.16 -3.68
CA THR A 240 -11.13 13.74 -2.46
C THR A 240 -11.59 12.64 -1.51
N LEU A 241 -11.71 12.97 -0.22
CA LEU A 241 -12.24 12.05 0.79
C LEU A 241 -13.64 11.53 0.39
N GLN A 242 -14.52 12.43 -0.07
CA GLN A 242 -15.85 12.07 -0.53
C GLN A 242 -15.81 11.00 -1.62
N TYR A 243 -14.95 11.16 -2.63
CA TYR A 243 -14.83 10.19 -3.71
C TYR A 243 -14.32 8.82 -3.20
N ASN A 244 -13.24 8.83 -2.40
CA ASN A 244 -12.69 7.61 -1.82
C ASN A 244 -13.69 6.86 -0.93
N PHE A 245 -14.59 7.57 -0.24
CA PHE A 245 -15.66 6.96 0.56
C PHE A 245 -16.81 6.40 -0.30
N ILE A 246 -17.14 7.04 -1.42
CA ILE A 246 -18.24 6.60 -2.29
C ILE A 246 -17.83 5.36 -3.11
N GLU A 247 -16.63 5.35 -3.70
CA GLU A 247 -16.16 4.22 -4.52
C GLU A 247 -15.98 2.93 -3.70
N GLN A 248 -15.48 3.04 -2.47
CA GLN A 248 -15.40 1.88 -1.55
C GLN A 248 -16.76 1.22 -1.29
N ASN A 249 -17.86 1.97 -1.38
CA ASN A 249 -19.22 1.45 -1.19
C ASN A 249 -19.81 0.87 -2.48
N ARG A 250 -19.34 1.29 -3.66
CA ARG A 250 -19.75 0.71 -4.95
C ARG A 250 -19.11 -0.66 -5.18
N GLU A 251 -17.81 -0.79 -4.89
CA GLU A 251 -17.08 -2.05 -5.09
C GLU A 251 -17.54 -3.17 -4.14
N LYS A 252 -17.97 -2.81 -2.92
CA LYS A 252 -18.58 -3.77 -1.97
C LYS A 252 -19.88 -4.40 -2.47
N ASN A 253 -20.57 -3.82 -3.45
CA ASN A 253 -21.82 -4.40 -3.96
C ASN A 253 -21.61 -5.41 -5.10
N ASN A 254 -20.39 -5.57 -5.61
CA ASN A 254 -20.05 -6.49 -6.70
C ASN A 254 -19.22 -7.70 -6.20
N PHE A 255 -19.76 -8.48 -5.26
CA PHE A 255 -19.06 -9.61 -4.60
C PHE A 255 -18.69 -10.82 -5.50
N ASN A 256 -18.91 -10.77 -6.81
CA ASN A 256 -18.72 -11.94 -7.70
C ASN A 256 -17.42 -11.94 -8.51
N ASN A 257 -16.55 -10.93 -8.37
CA ASN A 257 -15.26 -10.92 -9.05
C ASN A 257 -14.11 -11.06 -8.04
N GLU A 258 -13.41 -12.20 -8.06
CA GLU A 258 -12.16 -12.42 -7.33
C GLU A 258 -11.03 -11.45 -7.73
N ASN A 259 -11.24 -10.65 -8.79
CA ASN A 259 -10.42 -9.50 -9.17
C ASN A 259 -10.78 -8.21 -8.40
N LEU A 260 -11.43 -8.33 -7.24
CA LEU A 260 -11.96 -7.23 -6.44
C LEU A 260 -10.86 -6.21 -6.13
N CYS A 261 -11.11 -4.97 -6.52
CA CYS A 261 -10.14 -3.88 -6.54
C CYS A 261 -9.65 -3.54 -5.14
N TRP A 262 -8.40 -3.91 -4.87
CA TRP A 262 -7.75 -3.66 -3.60
C TRP A 262 -7.29 -2.20 -3.56
N GLY A 263 -8.14 -1.32 -3.03
CA GLY A 263 -7.89 0.08 -2.67
C GLY A 263 -7.33 0.98 -3.77
N THR A 264 -8.23 1.73 -4.41
CA THR A 264 -8.09 3.08 -4.98
C THR A 264 -6.89 3.43 -5.89
N ARG A 265 -5.92 2.55 -6.18
CA ARG A 265 -4.78 2.85 -7.07
C ARG A 265 -4.98 2.38 -8.51
N TYR A 266 -6.05 1.65 -8.83
CA TYR A 266 -6.23 1.22 -10.23
C TYR A 266 -6.59 2.40 -11.15
N GLN A 267 -7.36 3.37 -10.63
CA GLN A 267 -7.73 4.59 -11.34
C GLN A 267 -7.54 5.79 -10.42
N PRO A 268 -6.36 6.43 -10.42
CA PRO A 268 -6.18 7.72 -9.77
C PRO A 268 -6.88 8.84 -10.56
N THR A 269 -7.09 9.99 -9.93
CA THR A 269 -7.49 11.18 -10.69
C THR A 269 -6.27 11.74 -11.41
N TRP A 270 -6.13 11.45 -12.70
CA TRP A 270 -4.95 11.81 -13.50
C TRP A 270 -4.54 13.28 -13.42
N LYS A 271 -5.50 14.22 -13.34
CA LYS A 271 -5.18 15.66 -13.17
C LYS A 271 -4.34 16.01 -11.94
N TYR A 272 -4.31 15.14 -10.92
CA TYR A 272 -3.56 15.34 -9.68
C TYR A 272 -2.36 14.39 -9.55
N VAL A 273 -2.21 13.42 -10.47
CA VAL A 273 -1.04 12.53 -10.50
C VAL A 273 0.11 13.30 -11.14
N TRP A 274 0.98 13.85 -10.31
CA TRP A 274 2.08 14.66 -10.83
C TRP A 274 3.07 13.84 -11.67
N ASN A 275 3.33 12.60 -11.28
CA ASN A 275 4.28 11.71 -11.95
C ASN A 275 3.65 10.82 -13.04
N GLU A 276 2.51 11.22 -13.63
CA GLU A 276 1.82 10.43 -14.66
C GLU A 276 2.77 10.05 -15.80
N TYR A 277 3.45 11.03 -16.39
CA TYR A 277 4.38 10.82 -17.48
C TYR A 277 5.55 9.89 -17.11
N LEU A 278 6.02 9.96 -15.86
CA LEU A 278 7.14 9.14 -15.39
C LEU A 278 6.72 7.68 -15.17
N VAL A 279 5.46 7.43 -14.83
CA VAL A 279 4.95 6.07 -14.55
C VAL A 279 4.46 5.39 -15.82
N GLU A 280 4.09 6.14 -16.84
CA GLU A 280 3.53 5.61 -18.09
C GLU A 280 4.35 4.47 -18.74
N PRO A 281 5.70 4.52 -18.82
CA PRO A 281 6.48 3.46 -19.45
C PRO A 281 6.33 2.08 -18.80
N ILE A 282 6.03 2.04 -17.49
CA ILE A 282 5.96 0.80 -16.71
C ILE A 282 4.53 0.37 -16.43
N ARG A 283 3.55 1.26 -16.61
CA ARG A 283 2.17 1.10 -16.16
C ARG A 283 1.49 -0.15 -16.73
N SER A 284 1.80 -0.51 -17.97
CA SER A 284 1.27 -1.71 -18.64
C SER A 284 2.10 -2.98 -18.40
N GLN A 285 3.35 -2.84 -17.93
CA GLN A 285 4.30 -3.95 -17.79
C GLN A 285 4.29 -4.59 -16.39
N VAL A 286 3.88 -3.83 -15.36
CA VAL A 286 4.01 -4.26 -13.95
C VAL A 286 2.68 -4.21 -13.21
N HIS A 287 2.56 -5.04 -12.17
CA HIS A 287 1.40 -5.01 -11.29
C HIS A 287 1.22 -3.62 -10.66
N PRO A 288 -0.03 -3.10 -10.51
CA PRO A 288 -0.31 -1.78 -9.92
C PRO A 288 0.28 -1.51 -8.52
N ARG A 289 0.76 -2.55 -7.83
CA ARG A 289 1.39 -2.46 -6.50
C ARG A 289 2.79 -1.84 -6.56
N TRP A 290 3.44 -1.86 -7.72
CA TRP A 290 4.71 -1.18 -7.98
C TRP A 290 4.53 0.30 -8.26
N LEU A 291 3.35 0.71 -8.71
CA LEU A 291 3.08 2.08 -9.12
C LEU A 291 2.81 2.95 -7.89
N LEU A 292 3.59 4.02 -7.74
CA LEU A 292 3.40 5.00 -6.68
C LEU A 292 2.99 6.32 -7.31
N PHE A 293 1.80 6.81 -6.98
CA PHE A 293 1.35 8.12 -7.43
C PHE A 293 1.71 9.18 -6.38
N ILE A 294 2.26 10.29 -6.86
CA ILE A 294 2.62 11.43 -6.01
C ILE A 294 1.81 12.66 -6.41
N ILE A 295 1.44 13.45 -5.42
CA ILE A 295 0.72 14.71 -5.60
C ILE A 295 1.63 15.88 -5.23
N ASN A 296 1.43 17.03 -5.87
CA ASN A 296 2.01 18.30 -5.43
C ASN A 296 0.98 19.04 -4.55
N GLY A 297 1.41 19.49 -3.38
CA GLY A 297 0.60 20.21 -2.40
C GLY A 297 0.78 21.73 -2.40
N ILE A 298 1.64 22.26 -3.30
CA ILE A 298 1.82 23.71 -3.53
C ILE A 298 0.80 24.19 -4.56
#